data_AF-A0A4R8DXN3-F1
#
_entry.id   AF-A0A4R8DXN3-F1
#
_cell.length_a   1.000
_cell.length_b   1.000
_cell.length_c   1.000
_cell.angle_alpha   90.00
_cell.angle_beta   90.00
_cell.angle_gamma   90.00
#
_symmetry.space_group_name_H-M   'P 1'
#
loop_
_entity.id
_entity.type
_entity.pdbx_description
1 polymer ?
#
loop_
_entity_poly.entity_id
_entity_poly.type
_entity_poly.pdbx_seq_one_letter_code
_entity_poly.pdbx_strand_id
1 'polypeptide(L)'
;MPPTRILTRVIAVVGALALVSGGSITGAAAPAPDASTEPLPALGALGANYNENLDQLNYLELRTARASWVRGFYTLPEADAVPPEQSETLRVMRDAHSRGYKTLLSLKFPKTSMSFPRPGSPEMAAELARLDRVLPLVFGTVDIVTIGNEPFIESLPAERDERLNEFYEAVARNVVNARPAGSTTHLFMGALNRLDLPQNRTPAVERYLRFVRETPELEGVDLHPHVADEAAIQAFLDYTLPRLRPSQTFLVTEFSLVWYWQQHLTDRIPVAFAQRYGYSPDRQVWEVIGDAIKHPFPARKWNDLLSESPWFESKKHFLRDELDRFRATGRLAVATYGFRQIPSMTAGWSATKAPWLLNSVFAPLTVRSRDDAMSTPGYSWIDDFRALQ
;
A
#
# COMPACT_ATOMS: atom_id res chain seq x y z
N MET A 1 -45.84 35.46 -16.83
CA MET A 1 -46.32 34.96 -18.15
C MET A 1 -45.80 35.89 -19.25
N PRO A 2 -45.76 35.47 -20.54
CA PRO A 2 -44.69 35.85 -21.49
C PRO A 2 -45.22 36.83 -22.60
N PRO A 3 -44.58 37.07 -23.79
CA PRO A 3 -43.33 36.51 -24.33
C PRO A 3 -42.38 37.46 -25.14
N THR A 4 -41.17 36.95 -25.41
CA THR A 4 -40.28 37.07 -26.60
C THR A 4 -40.29 38.26 -27.58
N ARG A 5 -39.06 38.66 -27.98
CA ARG A 5 -38.64 38.96 -29.38
C ARG A 5 -37.33 38.17 -29.65
N ILE A 6 -37.04 37.52 -30.80
CA ILE A 6 -37.01 37.95 -32.23
C ILE A 6 -35.84 38.94 -32.45
N LEU A 7 -34.83 38.75 -33.33
CA LEU A 7 -34.45 37.73 -34.35
C LEU A 7 -32.87 37.66 -34.39
N THR A 8 -32.03 37.09 -35.27
CA THR A 8 -32.03 36.53 -36.66
C THR A 8 -30.85 35.53 -36.84
N ARG A 9 -30.62 34.96 -38.05
CA ARG A 9 -29.45 34.13 -38.42
C ARG A 9 -28.51 34.80 -39.45
N VAL A 10 -27.22 34.56 -39.23
CA VAL A 10 -26.03 34.34 -40.11
C VAL A 10 -26.17 34.39 -41.65
N ILE A 11 -25.04 34.78 -42.31
CA ILE A 11 -24.52 34.49 -43.68
C ILE A 11 -24.40 35.77 -44.57
N ALA A 12 -23.34 36.04 -45.36
CA ALA A 12 -21.86 35.88 -45.32
C ALA A 12 -21.26 36.43 -46.65
N VAL A 13 -19.93 36.62 -46.77
CA VAL A 13 -19.14 36.76 -48.04
C VAL A 13 -19.42 38.07 -48.86
N VAL A 14 -18.49 38.92 -49.32
CA VAL A 14 -17.00 39.06 -49.41
C VAL A 14 -16.64 40.47 -48.84
N GLY A 15 -15.43 40.91 -48.45
CA GLY A 15 -14.06 40.36 -48.37
C GLY A 15 -13.03 41.23 -49.16
N ALA A 16 -11.85 41.54 -48.59
CA ALA A 16 -10.76 42.27 -49.26
C ALA A 16 -9.38 41.98 -48.63
N LEU A 17 -8.29 42.04 -49.42
CA LEU A 17 -6.91 41.84 -48.94
C LEU A 17 -6.28 43.16 -48.45
N ALA A 18 -5.52 43.08 -47.37
CA ALA A 18 -4.44 44.03 -47.04
C ALA A 18 -3.27 43.27 -46.39
N LEU A 19 -2.11 43.27 -47.04
CA LEU A 19 -0.87 42.71 -46.51
C LEU A 19 -0.15 43.77 -45.66
N VAL A 20 0.18 43.44 -44.40
CA VAL A 20 1.12 44.22 -43.58
C VAL A 20 2.15 43.28 -42.98
N SER A 21 3.41 43.71 -43.05
CA SER A 21 4.65 43.03 -42.63
C SER A 21 4.57 42.28 -41.30
N GLY A 22 5.12 41.06 -41.27
CA GLY A 22 5.26 40.27 -40.05
C GLY A 22 6.31 40.81 -39.09
N GLY A 23 6.04 40.69 -37.79
CA GLY A 23 7.04 40.78 -36.72
C GLY A 23 7.33 39.38 -36.18
N SER A 24 8.60 38.98 -36.17
CA SER A 24 9.02 37.66 -35.69
C SER A 24 8.89 37.57 -34.17
N ILE A 25 7.76 37.02 -33.69
CA ILE A 25 7.63 36.62 -32.29
C ILE A 25 8.61 35.45 -32.07
N THR A 26 9.71 35.71 -31.36
CA THR A 26 10.61 34.67 -30.87
C THR A 26 9.86 33.87 -29.80
N GLY A 27 9.16 32.83 -30.23
CA GLY A 27 8.52 31.89 -29.32
C GLY A 27 9.57 31.34 -28.37
N ALA A 28 9.37 31.55 -27.06
CA ALA A 28 10.19 30.90 -26.06
C ALA A 28 10.08 29.39 -26.30
N ALA A 29 11.22 28.74 -26.53
CA ALA A 29 11.24 27.29 -26.66
C ALA A 29 10.64 26.69 -25.38
N ALA A 30 9.70 25.75 -25.53
CA ALA A 30 9.28 24.94 -24.40
C ALA A 30 10.54 24.31 -23.78
N PRO A 31 10.64 24.21 -22.44
CA PRO A 31 11.73 23.49 -21.82
C PRO A 31 11.77 22.08 -22.44
N ALA A 32 12.99 21.60 -22.72
CA ALA A 32 13.16 20.23 -23.18
C ALA A 32 12.50 19.27 -22.18
N PRO A 33 11.94 18.13 -22.62
CA PRO A 33 11.45 17.12 -21.69
C PRO A 33 12.57 16.79 -20.71
N ASP A 34 12.25 16.90 -19.41
CA ASP A 34 13.23 16.73 -18.33
C ASP A 34 13.83 15.32 -18.40
N ALA A 35 14.97 15.10 -17.73
CA ALA A 35 15.65 13.82 -17.65
C ALA A 35 14.83 12.83 -16.80
N SER A 36 13.74 12.35 -17.37
CA SER A 36 12.75 11.50 -16.72
C SER A 36 13.36 10.20 -16.24
N THR A 37 13.17 9.88 -14.97
CA THR A 37 13.32 8.52 -14.44
C THR A 37 12.65 7.53 -15.40
N GLU A 38 13.37 6.51 -15.88
CA GLU A 38 12.76 5.49 -16.72
C GLU A 38 11.59 4.83 -15.95
N PRO A 39 10.39 4.67 -16.54
CA PRO A 39 9.25 4.14 -15.80
C PRO A 39 9.51 2.74 -15.24
N LEU A 40 9.15 2.52 -13.97
CA LEU A 40 9.31 1.24 -13.30
C LEU A 40 8.55 0.14 -14.08
N PRO A 41 9.26 -0.86 -14.63
CA PRO A 41 8.61 -1.92 -15.39
C PRO A 41 7.74 -2.80 -14.49
N ALA A 42 6.87 -3.61 -15.11
CA ALA A 42 6.08 -4.61 -14.42
C ALA A 42 6.97 -5.79 -13.95
N LEU A 43 7.78 -5.57 -12.92
CA LEU A 43 8.74 -6.54 -12.37
C LEU A 43 8.06 -7.80 -11.79
N GLY A 44 6.78 -7.72 -11.41
CA GLY A 44 6.07 -8.81 -10.76
C GLY A 44 6.70 -9.27 -9.43
N ALA A 45 7.47 -8.41 -8.77
CA ALA A 45 8.30 -8.78 -7.63
C ALA A 45 7.47 -8.94 -6.33
N LEU A 46 7.97 -9.78 -5.40
CA LEU A 46 7.41 -9.97 -4.07
C LEU A 46 8.39 -9.49 -2.98
N GLY A 47 7.98 -8.53 -2.17
CA GLY A 47 8.79 -8.00 -1.07
C GLY A 47 8.27 -8.29 0.34
N ALA A 48 9.16 -8.12 1.30
CA ALA A 48 8.91 -8.23 2.73
C ALA A 48 8.32 -6.93 3.27
N ASN A 49 7.08 -6.97 3.77
CA ASN A 49 6.45 -5.81 4.40
C ASN A 49 6.55 -5.86 5.93
N TYR A 50 7.03 -4.75 6.51
CA TYR A 50 7.17 -4.53 7.95
C TYR A 50 6.16 -3.52 8.53
N ASN A 51 5.34 -2.85 7.71
CA ASN A 51 4.41 -1.77 8.10
C ASN A 51 5.11 -0.69 8.97
N GLU A 52 4.64 -0.47 10.21
CA GLU A 52 5.26 0.44 11.18
C GLU A 52 6.59 -0.08 11.76
N ASN A 53 6.90 -1.38 11.64
CA ASN A 53 7.95 -2.05 12.40
C ASN A 53 9.24 -2.30 11.60
N LEU A 54 9.74 -1.27 10.93
CA LEU A 54 11.07 -1.30 10.31
C LEU A 54 12.19 -1.44 11.35
N ASP A 55 11.95 -1.08 12.62
CA ASP A 55 12.84 -1.38 13.76
C ASP A 55 13.13 -2.89 13.93
N GLN A 56 12.25 -3.76 13.42
CA GLN A 56 12.38 -5.21 13.50
C GLN A 56 12.92 -5.85 12.20
N LEU A 57 13.51 -5.05 11.29
CA LEU A 57 14.09 -5.56 10.05
C LEU A 57 15.25 -6.53 10.35
N ASN A 58 15.09 -7.79 9.91
CA ASN A 58 16.08 -8.84 10.11
C ASN A 58 16.61 -9.35 8.76
N TYR A 59 17.86 -8.98 8.44
CA TYR A 59 18.53 -9.40 7.21
C TYR A 59 18.76 -10.92 7.09
N LEU A 60 18.74 -11.68 8.18
CA LEU A 60 18.78 -13.15 8.13
C LEU A 60 17.41 -13.72 7.74
N GLU A 61 16.31 -13.16 8.24
CA GLU A 61 14.95 -13.52 7.82
C GLU A 61 14.73 -13.19 6.34
N LEU A 62 15.15 -12.00 5.89
CA LEU A 62 15.11 -11.59 4.47
C LEU A 62 15.86 -12.58 3.56
N ARG A 63 17.14 -12.89 3.85
CA ARG A 63 17.91 -13.90 3.11
C ARG A 63 17.27 -15.29 3.16
N THR A 64 16.68 -15.67 4.29
CA THR A 64 16.03 -16.98 4.48
C THR A 64 14.74 -17.12 3.66
N ALA A 65 14.01 -16.01 3.45
CA ALA A 65 12.87 -15.93 2.54
C ALA A 65 13.27 -15.64 1.07
N ARG A 66 14.56 -15.37 0.81
CA ARG A 66 15.12 -14.85 -0.45
C ARG A 66 14.60 -13.46 -0.86
N ALA A 67 13.96 -12.73 0.04
CA ALA A 67 13.38 -11.42 -0.22
C ALA A 67 14.43 -10.41 -0.69
N SER A 68 14.22 -9.81 -1.87
CA SER A 68 15.06 -8.71 -2.40
C SER A 68 14.46 -7.32 -2.17
N TRP A 69 13.15 -7.24 -1.92
CA TRP A 69 12.40 -6.01 -1.66
C TRP A 69 11.98 -5.89 -0.19
N VAL A 70 12.03 -4.67 0.35
CA VAL A 70 11.62 -4.28 1.71
C VAL A 70 10.61 -3.13 1.64
N ARG A 71 9.50 -3.20 2.39
CA ARG A 71 8.48 -2.15 2.49
C ARG A 71 8.13 -1.81 3.94
N GLY A 72 7.85 -0.53 4.17
CA GLY A 72 7.25 -0.01 5.39
C GLY A 72 6.64 1.37 5.14
N PHE A 73 6.21 2.06 6.20
CA PHE A 73 5.66 3.42 6.09
C PHE A 73 6.29 4.43 7.06
N TYR A 74 6.29 5.70 6.67
CA TYR A 74 6.71 6.82 7.52
C TYR A 74 5.50 7.70 7.87
N THR A 75 5.21 7.88 9.16
CA THR A 75 4.14 8.79 9.62
C THR A 75 4.63 10.23 9.62
N LEU A 76 4.09 11.10 8.75
CA LEU A 76 4.55 12.49 8.62
C LEU A 76 4.56 13.32 9.93
N PRO A 77 3.67 13.10 10.92
CA PRO A 77 3.79 13.75 12.24
C PRO A 77 5.04 13.36 13.06
N GLU A 78 5.74 12.27 12.72
CA GLU A 78 7.02 11.90 13.36
C GLU A 78 8.05 13.03 13.20
N ALA A 79 8.03 13.74 12.06
CA ALA A 79 8.93 14.85 11.76
C ALA A 79 8.80 16.06 12.72
N ASP A 80 7.71 16.17 13.48
CA ASP A 80 7.53 17.23 14.49
C ASP A 80 8.02 16.80 15.89
N ALA A 81 8.21 15.49 16.12
CA ALA A 81 8.72 14.93 17.37
C ALA A 81 10.21 14.53 17.28
N VAL A 82 10.68 14.12 16.10
CA VAL A 82 12.03 13.66 15.82
C VAL A 82 12.51 14.32 14.52
N PRO A 83 13.71 14.95 14.48
CA PRO A 83 14.29 15.45 13.23
C PRO A 83 14.41 14.30 12.20
N PRO A 84 13.93 14.44 10.96
CA PRO A 84 13.92 13.34 9.97
C PRO A 84 15.29 12.68 9.72
N GLU A 85 16.40 13.38 9.94
CA GLU A 85 17.77 12.86 9.86
C GLU A 85 18.02 11.76 10.93
N GLN A 86 17.36 11.89 12.08
CA GLN A 86 17.44 11.03 13.27
C GLN A 86 16.30 10.01 13.33
N SER A 87 15.35 10.02 12.39
CA SER A 87 14.29 9.02 12.29
C SER A 87 14.88 7.63 12.08
N GLU A 88 14.57 6.70 12.99
CA GLU A 88 14.95 5.30 12.86
C GLU A 88 14.31 4.66 11.63
N THR A 89 13.04 4.97 11.36
CA THR A 89 12.27 4.55 10.18
C THR A 89 13.02 4.90 8.88
N LEU A 90 13.43 6.16 8.73
CA LEU A 90 14.16 6.61 7.53
C LEU A 90 15.61 6.07 7.52
N ARG A 91 16.27 5.95 8.68
CA ARG A 91 17.61 5.37 8.80
C ARG A 91 17.64 3.91 8.34
N VAL A 92 16.67 3.09 8.74
CA VAL A 92 16.57 1.68 8.34
C VAL A 92 16.32 1.54 6.84
N MET A 93 15.46 2.37 6.24
CA MET A 93 15.21 2.32 4.79
C MET A 93 16.47 2.64 3.98
N ARG A 94 17.22 3.69 4.37
CA ARG A 94 18.51 4.04 3.75
C ARG A 94 19.58 2.95 3.97
N ASP A 95 19.61 2.34 5.16
CA ASP A 95 20.50 1.21 5.47
C ASP A 95 20.20 -0.01 4.58
N ALA A 96 18.93 -0.38 4.40
CA ALA A 96 18.50 -1.47 3.53
C ALA A 96 18.87 -1.20 2.06
N HIS A 97 18.58 0.00 1.54
CA HIS A 97 18.95 0.40 0.18
C HIS A 97 20.48 0.38 -0.03
N SER A 98 21.26 0.91 0.92
CA SER A 98 22.73 0.89 0.82
C SER A 98 23.35 -0.51 0.85
N ARG A 99 22.62 -1.52 1.37
CA ARG A 99 23.00 -2.94 1.36
C ARG A 99 22.55 -3.68 0.10
N GLY A 100 21.95 -2.98 -0.87
CA GLY A 100 21.49 -3.53 -2.14
C GLY A 100 20.09 -4.15 -2.11
N TYR A 101 19.31 -3.97 -1.05
CA TYR A 101 17.88 -4.28 -1.08
C TYR A 101 17.13 -3.20 -1.85
N LYS A 102 16.05 -3.59 -2.52
CA LYS A 102 15.10 -2.65 -3.11
C LYS A 102 14.07 -2.22 -2.08
N THR A 103 13.64 -0.97 -2.12
CA THR A 103 12.94 -0.32 -0.99
C THR A 103 11.69 0.44 -1.43
N LEU A 104 10.62 0.30 -0.64
CA LEU A 104 9.33 0.96 -0.87
C LEU A 104 8.86 1.64 0.42
N LEU A 105 8.66 2.97 0.37
CA LEU A 105 8.20 3.76 1.52
C LEU A 105 6.84 4.41 1.25
N SER A 106 5.82 4.04 2.02
CA SER A 106 4.52 4.74 2.01
C SER A 106 4.55 5.97 2.94
N LEU A 107 4.09 7.12 2.46
CA LEU A 107 4.02 8.38 3.20
C LEU A 107 2.67 8.52 3.89
N LYS A 108 2.61 8.30 5.20
CA LYS A 108 1.37 8.13 5.97
C LYS A 108 0.91 9.44 6.62
N PHE A 109 -0.33 9.85 6.30
CA PHE A 109 -0.97 11.09 6.79
C PHE A 109 -2.20 10.75 7.64
N PRO A 110 -2.06 10.56 8.97
CA PRO A 110 -3.17 10.18 9.84
C PRO A 110 -4.16 11.35 10.03
N LYS A 111 -5.28 11.32 9.30
CA LYS A 111 -6.40 12.28 9.34
C LYS A 111 -7.69 11.63 9.87
N THR A 112 -7.57 10.58 10.68
CA THR A 112 -8.72 9.87 11.29
C THR A 112 -9.43 10.67 12.38
N SER A 113 -8.76 11.69 12.93
CA SER A 113 -9.24 12.58 14.01
C SER A 113 -9.14 14.07 13.66
N MET A 114 -8.73 14.41 12.44
CA MET A 114 -8.45 15.78 12.00
C MET A 114 -8.99 15.99 10.59
N SER A 115 -9.59 17.15 10.33
CA SER A 115 -10.05 17.54 9.00
C SER A 115 -8.88 17.76 8.04
N PHE A 116 -9.11 17.56 6.74
CA PHE A 116 -8.14 17.91 5.70
C PHE A 116 -7.95 19.43 5.62
N PRO A 117 -6.71 19.94 5.73
CA PRO A 117 -6.47 21.37 5.55
C PRO A 117 -6.66 21.76 4.08
N ARG A 118 -7.25 22.94 3.86
CA ARG A 118 -7.60 23.41 2.51
C ARG A 118 -6.35 23.83 1.73
N PRO A 119 -6.26 23.57 0.41
CA PRO A 119 -5.17 24.07 -0.42
C PRO A 119 -4.92 25.57 -0.22
N GLY A 120 -3.66 25.96 -0.02
CA GLY A 120 -3.26 27.34 0.23
C GLY A 120 -3.53 27.88 1.65
N SER A 121 -4.06 27.07 2.58
CA SER A 121 -4.19 27.48 3.98
C SER A 121 -2.86 27.36 4.75
N PRO A 122 -2.67 28.09 5.88
CA PRO A 122 -1.47 27.97 6.71
C PRO A 122 -1.25 26.55 7.24
N GLU A 123 -2.33 25.83 7.54
CA GLU A 123 -2.29 24.45 8.00
C GLU A 123 -1.79 23.51 6.90
N MET A 124 -2.20 23.75 5.64
CA MET A 124 -1.70 22.97 4.50
C MET A 124 -0.24 23.28 4.20
N ALA A 125 0.17 24.55 4.29
CA ALA A 125 1.57 24.95 4.19
C ALA A 125 2.43 24.27 5.28
N ALA A 126 1.89 24.09 6.49
CA ALA A 126 2.57 23.35 7.56
C ALA A 126 2.69 21.84 7.26
N GLU A 127 1.67 21.18 6.70
CA GLU A 127 1.76 19.78 6.26
C GLU A 127 2.87 19.59 5.21
N LEU A 128 2.91 20.46 4.20
CA LEU A 128 3.94 20.44 3.16
C LEU A 128 5.34 20.73 3.74
N ALA A 129 5.48 21.69 4.65
CA ALA A 129 6.74 21.97 5.33
C ALA A 129 7.24 20.85 6.29
N ARG A 130 6.40 19.88 6.68
CA ARG A 130 6.88 18.61 7.27
C ARG A 130 7.46 17.70 6.20
N LEU A 131 6.73 17.54 5.12
CA LEU A 131 7.10 16.69 3.99
C LEU A 131 8.41 17.15 3.32
N ASP A 132 8.61 18.45 3.16
CA ASP A 132 9.84 19.04 2.59
C ASP A 132 11.10 18.77 3.43
N ARG A 133 10.96 18.49 4.73
CA ARG A 133 12.07 18.04 5.59
C ARG A 133 12.36 16.54 5.46
N VAL A 134 11.44 15.76 4.90
CA VAL A 134 11.55 14.30 4.73
C VAL A 134 12.05 13.94 3.33
N LEU A 135 11.54 14.61 2.28
CA LEU A 135 11.85 14.28 0.89
C LEU A 135 13.35 14.26 0.53
N PRO A 136 14.21 15.19 1.01
CA PRO A 136 15.66 15.15 0.77
C PRO A 136 16.37 13.91 1.35
N LEU A 137 15.72 13.20 2.28
CA LEU A 137 16.23 11.99 2.93
C LEU A 137 15.62 10.69 2.39
N VAL A 138 14.83 10.80 1.31
CA VAL A 138 14.09 9.72 0.65
C VAL A 138 14.47 9.65 -0.83
N PHE A 139 14.49 10.79 -1.54
CA PHE A 139 14.86 10.80 -2.96
C PHE A 139 16.28 10.30 -3.21
N GLY A 140 16.45 9.38 -4.16
CA GLY A 140 17.72 8.74 -4.49
C GLY A 140 18.22 7.74 -3.44
N THR A 141 17.48 7.50 -2.35
CA THR A 141 17.83 6.52 -1.29
C THR A 141 16.68 5.57 -0.94
N VAL A 142 15.51 5.75 -1.57
CA VAL A 142 14.39 4.82 -1.59
C VAL A 142 13.97 4.64 -3.05
N ASP A 143 13.76 3.40 -3.48
CA ASP A 143 13.46 3.08 -4.89
C ASP A 143 12.04 3.48 -5.29
N ILE A 144 11.06 3.28 -4.40
CA ILE A 144 9.64 3.58 -4.66
C ILE A 144 9.03 4.36 -3.49
N VAL A 145 8.32 5.45 -3.77
CA VAL A 145 7.52 6.18 -2.78
C VAL A 145 6.03 6.09 -3.13
N THR A 146 5.23 5.61 -2.19
CA THR A 146 3.76 5.70 -2.26
C THR A 146 3.31 6.96 -1.52
N ILE A 147 2.55 7.82 -2.21
CA ILE A 147 2.03 9.08 -1.68
C ILE A 147 0.68 8.82 -1.02
N GLY A 148 0.71 8.75 0.32
CA GLY A 148 -0.33 8.13 1.14
C GLY A 148 0.11 6.77 1.67
N ASN A 149 -0.62 6.24 2.66
CA ASN A 149 -0.54 4.84 3.05
C ASN A 149 -1.92 4.17 2.92
N GLU A 150 -2.97 4.74 3.50
CA GLU A 150 -4.36 4.34 3.25
C GLU A 150 -5.30 5.56 3.19
N PRO A 151 -5.18 6.48 2.20
CA PRO A 151 -5.89 7.75 2.11
C PRO A 151 -7.37 7.75 2.50
N PHE A 152 -8.10 6.71 2.10
CA PHE A 152 -9.53 6.56 2.37
C PHE A 152 -9.86 5.90 3.71
N ILE A 153 -8.99 5.11 4.33
CA ILE A 153 -9.23 4.56 5.69
C ILE A 153 -8.68 5.52 6.75
N GLU A 154 -7.52 6.13 6.50
CA GLU A 154 -6.80 7.07 7.38
C GLU A 154 -7.46 8.46 7.49
N SER A 155 -8.69 8.63 6.99
CA SER A 155 -9.41 9.91 6.97
C SER A 155 -10.82 9.82 7.57
N LEU A 156 -11.30 10.95 8.11
CA LEU A 156 -12.67 11.12 8.61
C LEU A 156 -13.71 10.63 7.58
N PRO A 157 -14.66 9.74 7.94
CA PRO A 157 -15.66 9.20 7.01
C PRO A 157 -16.47 10.25 6.23
N ALA A 158 -16.73 11.40 6.87
CA ALA A 158 -17.48 12.52 6.29
C ALA A 158 -16.64 13.46 5.41
N GLU A 159 -15.36 13.15 5.16
CA GLU A 159 -14.45 13.92 4.28
C GLU A 159 -13.78 13.05 3.21
N ARG A 160 -14.30 11.85 2.95
CA ARG A 160 -13.84 10.92 1.88
C ARG A 160 -14.38 11.34 0.51
N ASP A 161 -14.30 12.64 0.25
CA ASP A 161 -14.86 13.37 -0.88
C ASP A 161 -13.79 14.25 -1.56
N GLU A 162 -14.20 15.36 -2.17
CA GLU A 162 -13.31 16.30 -2.83
C GLU A 162 -12.22 16.87 -1.92
N ARG A 163 -12.44 16.96 -0.59
CA ARG A 163 -11.42 17.42 0.38
C ARG A 163 -10.22 16.48 0.47
N LEU A 164 -10.48 15.16 0.47
CA LEU A 164 -9.45 14.14 0.38
C LEU A 164 -8.67 14.28 -0.91
N ASN A 165 -9.36 14.45 -2.04
CA ASN A 165 -8.69 14.65 -3.33
C ASN A 165 -7.82 15.90 -3.33
N GLU A 166 -8.35 17.05 -2.91
CA GLU A 166 -7.61 18.32 -2.90
C GLU A 166 -6.36 18.26 -2.04
N PHE A 167 -6.43 17.64 -0.86
CA PHE A 167 -5.27 17.38 -0.02
C PHE A 167 -4.23 16.48 -0.72
N TYR A 168 -4.63 15.28 -1.16
CA TYR A 168 -3.69 14.31 -1.72
C TYR A 168 -3.14 14.71 -3.10
N GLU A 169 -3.90 15.44 -3.92
CA GLU A 169 -3.41 16.03 -5.17
C GLU A 169 -2.36 17.12 -4.89
N ALA A 170 -2.57 17.96 -3.87
CA ALA A 170 -1.62 19.02 -3.51
C ALA A 170 -0.35 18.46 -2.85
N VAL A 171 -0.47 17.44 -2.00
CA VAL A 171 0.67 16.64 -1.53
C VAL A 171 1.43 16.03 -2.71
N ALA A 172 0.74 15.38 -3.66
CA ALA A 172 1.38 14.75 -4.80
C ALA A 172 2.13 15.74 -5.70
N ARG A 173 1.53 16.90 -6.00
CA ARG A 173 2.21 18.00 -6.72
C ARG A 173 3.45 18.48 -5.99
N ASN A 174 3.43 18.54 -4.66
CA ASN A 174 4.60 18.92 -3.86
C ASN A 174 5.72 17.87 -3.95
N VAL A 175 5.40 16.57 -3.81
CA VAL A 175 6.37 15.48 -3.99
C VAL A 175 6.98 15.50 -5.39
N VAL A 176 6.16 15.68 -6.44
CA VAL A 176 6.64 15.77 -7.82
C VAL A 176 7.57 16.97 -8.02
N ASN A 177 7.18 18.17 -7.58
CA ASN A 177 7.98 19.37 -7.72
C ASN A 177 9.30 19.33 -6.93
N ALA A 178 9.33 18.61 -5.81
CA ALA A 178 10.51 18.46 -4.95
C ALA A 178 11.44 17.31 -5.38
N ARG A 179 11.05 16.47 -6.36
CA ARG A 179 11.89 15.38 -6.86
C ARG A 179 13.06 15.95 -7.69
N PRO A 180 14.33 15.70 -7.31
CA PRO A 180 15.47 16.17 -8.10
C PRO A 180 15.48 15.57 -9.51
N ALA A 181 15.90 16.35 -10.50
CA ALA A 181 16.15 15.84 -11.86
C ALA A 181 17.18 14.70 -11.83
N GLY A 182 16.92 13.61 -12.55
CA GLY A 182 17.73 12.39 -12.50
C GLY A 182 17.57 11.54 -11.22
N SER A 183 16.61 11.84 -10.33
CA SER A 183 16.29 10.98 -9.19
C SER A 183 15.82 9.59 -9.66
N THR A 184 16.34 8.54 -9.02
CA THR A 184 15.98 7.14 -9.25
C THR A 184 14.71 6.70 -8.50
N THR A 185 14.08 7.59 -7.74
CA THR A 185 12.87 7.27 -6.96
C THR A 185 11.61 7.36 -7.81
N HIS A 186 10.93 6.23 -7.92
CA HIS A 186 9.65 6.08 -8.60
C HIS A 186 8.48 6.55 -7.74
N LEU A 187 7.43 7.11 -8.35
CA LEU A 187 6.31 7.73 -7.63
C LEU A 187 4.97 7.06 -7.91
N PHE A 188 4.29 6.63 -6.85
CA PHE A 188 2.94 6.05 -6.88
C PHE A 188 2.03 6.80 -5.91
N MET A 189 0.71 6.69 -6.09
CA MET A 189 -0.27 7.17 -5.10
C MET A 189 -1.07 6.01 -4.52
N GLY A 190 -1.45 6.08 -3.25
CA GLY A 190 -2.31 5.06 -2.65
C GLY A 190 -2.07 4.88 -1.15
N ALA A 191 -2.35 3.72 -0.58
CA ALA A 191 -3.04 2.59 -1.20
C ALA A 191 -4.56 2.78 -1.22
N LEU A 192 -5.23 2.24 -2.25
CA LEU A 192 -6.68 2.18 -2.29
C LEU A 192 -7.20 0.90 -1.63
N ASN A 193 -8.01 1.07 -0.60
CA ASN A 193 -8.62 -0.02 0.16
C ASN A 193 -10.02 -0.37 -0.34
N ARG A 194 -10.42 -1.61 -0.05
CA ARG A 194 -11.81 -2.10 -0.09
C ARG A 194 -12.59 -1.76 -1.37
N LEU A 195 -11.93 -1.83 -2.53
CA LEU A 195 -12.55 -1.63 -3.84
C LEU A 195 -13.36 -2.84 -4.31
N ASP A 196 -13.31 -3.96 -3.57
CA ASP A 196 -14.26 -5.07 -3.68
C ASP A 196 -15.71 -4.61 -3.50
N LEU A 197 -15.94 -3.66 -2.58
CA LEU A 197 -17.26 -3.14 -2.26
C LEU A 197 -17.70 -2.06 -3.26
N PRO A 198 -18.80 -2.24 -4.02
CA PRO A 198 -19.26 -1.25 -4.98
C PRO A 198 -19.54 0.13 -4.37
N GLN A 199 -20.03 0.18 -3.13
CA GLN A 199 -20.31 1.43 -2.41
C GLN A 199 -19.06 2.26 -2.07
N ASN A 200 -17.86 1.67 -2.12
CA ASN A 200 -16.61 2.39 -1.91
C ASN A 200 -16.04 2.99 -3.21
N ARG A 201 -16.62 2.68 -4.37
CA ARG A 201 -16.21 3.19 -5.70
C ARG A 201 -16.81 4.58 -5.94
N THR A 202 -16.49 5.51 -5.06
CA THR A 202 -17.11 6.84 -5.01
C THR A 202 -16.58 7.79 -6.09
N PRO A 203 -17.26 8.92 -6.38
CA PRO A 203 -16.73 9.96 -7.26
C PRO A 203 -15.36 10.51 -6.84
N ALA A 204 -15.01 10.40 -5.55
CA ALA A 204 -13.68 10.78 -5.04
C ALA A 204 -12.61 9.75 -5.40
N VAL A 205 -12.94 8.44 -5.43
CA VAL A 205 -12.03 7.41 -5.98
C VAL A 205 -11.87 7.57 -7.48
N GLU A 206 -12.94 7.90 -8.21
CA GLU A 206 -12.86 8.24 -9.65
C GLU A 206 -12.01 9.50 -9.91
N ARG A 207 -12.10 10.53 -9.04
CA ARG A 207 -11.21 11.72 -9.11
C ARG A 207 -9.76 11.36 -8.78
N TYR A 208 -9.53 10.50 -7.79
CA TYR A 208 -8.19 10.04 -7.37
C TYR A 208 -7.50 9.28 -8.51
N LEU A 209 -8.15 8.23 -9.05
CA LEU A 209 -7.62 7.44 -10.16
C LEU A 209 -7.45 8.26 -11.45
N ARG A 210 -8.36 9.22 -11.71
CA ARG A 210 -8.20 10.17 -12.82
C ARG A 210 -6.97 11.05 -12.66
N PHE A 211 -6.71 11.59 -11.47
CA PHE A 211 -5.51 12.40 -11.21
C PHE A 211 -4.22 11.59 -11.36
N VAL A 212 -4.20 10.33 -10.88
CA VAL A 212 -3.08 9.39 -11.15
C VAL A 212 -2.89 9.17 -12.65
N ARG A 213 -3.97 8.97 -13.41
CA ARG A 213 -3.93 8.81 -14.87
C ARG A 213 -3.44 10.08 -15.60
N GLU A 214 -3.74 11.27 -15.09
CA GLU A 214 -3.49 12.54 -15.77
C GLU A 214 -2.18 13.24 -15.35
N THR A 215 -1.54 12.80 -14.27
CA THR A 215 -0.22 13.27 -13.82
C THR A 215 0.88 12.38 -14.41
N PRO A 216 1.74 12.86 -15.34
CA PRO A 216 2.74 12.02 -16.02
C PRO A 216 3.76 11.36 -15.08
N GLU A 217 4.15 12.07 -14.02
CA GLU A 217 5.21 11.71 -13.08
C GLU A 217 4.79 10.64 -12.07
N LEU A 218 3.48 10.33 -12.01
CA LEU A 218 2.94 9.21 -11.24
C LEU A 218 2.89 7.96 -12.12
N GLU A 219 3.60 6.92 -11.71
CA GLU A 219 3.81 5.69 -12.48
C GLU A 219 2.70 4.65 -12.25
N GLY A 220 1.87 4.85 -11.22
CA GLY A 220 0.73 3.99 -10.96
C GLY A 220 0.03 4.27 -9.63
N VAL A 221 -0.72 3.27 -9.17
CA VAL A 221 -1.47 3.28 -7.91
C VAL A 221 -1.12 2.06 -7.05
N ASP A 222 -1.13 2.21 -5.73
CA ASP A 222 -1.01 1.10 -4.77
C ASP A 222 -2.39 0.61 -4.32
N LEU A 223 -2.52 -0.68 -4.03
CA LEU A 223 -3.77 -1.35 -3.71
C LEU A 223 -3.63 -2.20 -2.44
N HIS A 224 -4.59 -2.07 -1.52
CA HIS A 224 -4.65 -2.87 -0.29
C HIS A 224 -5.86 -3.84 -0.28
N PRO A 225 -5.82 -4.96 -1.04
CA PRO A 225 -6.88 -5.96 -1.04
C PRO A 225 -6.83 -6.88 0.20
N HIS A 226 -7.42 -6.38 1.28
CA HIS A 226 -7.83 -7.19 2.43
C HIS A 226 -9.27 -7.69 2.23
N VAL A 227 -9.44 -9.00 2.06
CA VAL A 227 -10.69 -9.62 1.57
C VAL A 227 -11.21 -10.75 2.47
N ALA A 228 -12.48 -11.11 2.25
CA ALA A 228 -13.12 -12.31 2.81
C ALA A 228 -13.24 -13.45 1.78
N ASP A 229 -12.90 -13.19 0.53
CA ASP A 229 -12.99 -14.10 -0.62
C ASP A 229 -11.92 -13.67 -1.64
N GLU A 230 -11.18 -14.61 -2.20
CA GLU A 230 -10.16 -14.37 -3.25
C GLU A 230 -10.78 -13.79 -4.52
N ALA A 231 -12.01 -14.18 -4.85
CA ALA A 231 -12.71 -13.64 -6.02
C ALA A 231 -12.91 -12.11 -5.93
N ALA A 232 -12.96 -11.56 -4.72
CA ALA A 232 -13.04 -10.12 -4.50
C ALA A 232 -11.74 -9.36 -4.86
N ILE A 233 -10.59 -10.03 -4.97
CA ILE A 233 -9.33 -9.41 -5.39
C ILE A 233 -9.37 -9.07 -6.88
N GLN A 234 -9.98 -9.92 -7.70
CA GLN A 234 -10.22 -9.62 -9.12
C GLN A 234 -11.02 -8.32 -9.29
N ALA A 235 -11.99 -8.07 -8.40
CA ALA A 235 -12.81 -6.87 -8.41
C ALA A 235 -12.05 -5.56 -8.10
N PHE A 236 -10.87 -5.61 -7.47
CA PHE A 236 -9.94 -4.47 -7.40
C PHE A 236 -9.28 -4.22 -8.76
N LEU A 237 -8.79 -5.27 -9.42
CA LEU A 237 -8.06 -5.20 -10.68
C LEU A 237 -8.97 -4.72 -11.83
N ASP A 238 -10.16 -5.32 -11.96
CA ASP A 238 -11.15 -4.98 -12.99
C ASP A 238 -11.65 -3.53 -12.87
N TYR A 239 -11.72 -2.99 -11.65
CA TYR A 239 -12.07 -1.60 -11.42
C TYR A 239 -10.89 -0.66 -11.70
N THR A 240 -9.70 -1.01 -11.26
CA THR A 240 -8.53 -0.11 -11.25
C THR A 240 -7.82 -0.05 -12.59
N LEU A 241 -7.47 -1.19 -13.19
CA LEU A 241 -6.57 -1.24 -14.35
C LEU A 241 -7.12 -0.50 -15.60
N PRO A 242 -8.44 -0.50 -15.90
CA PRO A 242 -9.01 0.29 -16.99
C PRO A 242 -9.01 1.81 -16.74
N ARG A 243 -8.73 2.27 -15.51
CA ARG A 243 -8.71 3.70 -15.13
C ARG A 243 -7.31 4.31 -15.17
N LEU A 244 -6.26 3.51 -15.28
CA LEU A 244 -4.86 3.93 -15.41
C LEU A 244 -4.47 4.11 -16.90
N ARG A 245 -3.39 4.85 -17.18
CA ARG A 245 -2.77 4.88 -18.52
C ARG A 245 -2.27 3.48 -18.89
N PRO A 246 -2.22 3.08 -20.19
CA PRO A 246 -1.70 1.76 -20.58
C PRO A 246 -0.27 1.48 -20.12
N SER A 247 0.58 2.52 -20.01
CA SER A 247 1.97 2.43 -19.55
C SER A 247 2.15 2.48 -18.02
N GLN A 248 1.09 2.73 -17.24
CA GLN A 248 1.18 2.73 -15.78
C GLN A 248 1.12 1.30 -15.24
N THR A 249 1.88 1.05 -14.18
CA THR A 249 1.86 -0.20 -13.40
C THR A 249 0.96 -0.04 -12.17
N PHE A 250 0.93 -1.04 -11.30
CA PHE A 250 0.35 -0.93 -9.96
C PHE A 250 1.22 -1.64 -8.93
N LEU A 251 1.02 -1.26 -7.67
CA LEU A 251 1.60 -1.91 -6.50
C LEU A 251 0.50 -2.65 -5.74
N VAL A 252 0.89 -3.65 -4.94
CA VAL A 252 0.01 -4.31 -3.96
C VAL A 252 0.77 -4.48 -2.66
N THR A 253 0.95 -3.40 -1.89
CA THR A 253 1.87 -3.46 -0.74
C THR A 253 1.30 -4.14 0.50
N GLU A 254 -0.02 -4.33 0.59
CA GLU A 254 -0.67 -5.14 1.63
C GLU A 254 -1.84 -5.95 1.06
N PHE A 255 -1.80 -7.29 1.14
CA PHE A 255 -2.91 -8.15 0.72
C PHE A 255 -3.09 -9.34 1.68
N SER A 256 -4.34 -9.75 1.93
CA SER A 256 -4.63 -10.78 2.95
C SER A 256 -6.06 -11.32 2.92
N LEU A 257 -6.21 -12.56 3.43
CA LEU A 257 -7.49 -13.18 3.81
C LEU A 257 -7.96 -12.81 5.24
N VAL A 258 -7.54 -11.67 5.81
CA VAL A 258 -7.81 -11.33 7.22
C VAL A 258 -9.29 -11.37 7.62
N TRP A 259 -10.21 -10.98 6.72
CA TRP A 259 -11.65 -11.02 7.01
C TRP A 259 -12.23 -12.42 6.90
N TYR A 260 -11.63 -13.29 6.07
CA TYR A 260 -11.98 -14.71 6.00
C TYR A 260 -11.51 -15.43 7.26
N TRP A 261 -10.25 -15.23 7.68
CA TRP A 261 -9.73 -15.74 8.95
C TRP A 261 -10.58 -15.31 10.16
N GLN A 262 -11.08 -14.07 10.17
CA GLN A 262 -11.90 -13.53 11.26
C GLN A 262 -13.23 -14.28 11.42
N GLN A 263 -13.82 -14.80 10.34
CA GLN A 263 -15.06 -15.58 10.38
C GLN A 263 -14.87 -16.91 11.12
N HIS A 264 -13.69 -17.51 11.01
CA HIS A 264 -13.37 -18.81 11.61
C HIS A 264 -12.79 -18.74 13.03
N LEU A 265 -12.64 -17.54 13.61
CA LEU A 265 -12.12 -17.38 14.98
C LEU A 265 -13.00 -18.04 16.05
N THR A 266 -14.31 -18.11 15.83
CA THR A 266 -15.28 -18.75 16.74
C THR A 266 -15.55 -20.23 16.46
N ASP A 267 -14.92 -20.81 15.43
CA ASP A 267 -15.02 -22.25 15.17
C ASP A 267 -14.35 -23.05 16.28
N ARG A 268 -14.82 -24.28 16.54
CA ARG A 268 -14.12 -25.24 17.39
C ARG A 268 -12.77 -25.61 16.77
N ILE A 269 -11.75 -25.80 17.61
CA ILE A 269 -10.46 -26.35 17.18
C ILE A 269 -10.60 -27.78 16.62
N PRO A 270 -9.65 -28.25 15.78
CA PRO A 270 -9.68 -29.61 15.25
C PRO A 270 -9.65 -30.66 16.36
N VAL A 271 -10.47 -31.71 16.24
CA VAL A 271 -10.61 -32.75 17.28
C VAL A 271 -9.31 -33.51 17.52
N ALA A 272 -8.53 -33.79 16.47
CA ALA A 272 -7.25 -34.48 16.59
C ALA A 272 -6.19 -33.60 17.30
N PHE A 273 -6.09 -32.31 16.95
CA PHE A 273 -5.33 -31.32 17.69
C PHE A 273 -5.75 -31.23 19.17
N ALA A 274 -7.06 -31.18 19.45
CA ALA A 274 -7.59 -31.08 20.82
C ALA A 274 -7.14 -32.29 21.68
N GLN A 275 -7.32 -33.50 21.15
CA GLN A 275 -6.88 -34.75 21.78
C GLN A 275 -5.37 -34.80 21.97
N ARG A 276 -4.58 -34.40 20.95
CA ARG A 276 -3.10 -34.45 20.97
C ARG A 276 -2.48 -33.48 21.97
N TYR A 277 -3.12 -32.32 22.20
CA TYR A 277 -2.57 -31.24 23.02
C TYR A 277 -3.35 -30.97 24.32
N GLY A 278 -4.31 -31.84 24.68
CA GLY A 278 -5.00 -31.79 25.97
C GLY A 278 -6.03 -30.66 26.11
N TYR A 279 -6.59 -30.19 25.00
CA TYR A 279 -7.69 -29.21 25.03
C TYR A 279 -9.06 -29.90 25.07
N SER A 280 -10.05 -29.21 25.66
CA SER A 280 -11.46 -29.55 25.40
C SER A 280 -11.77 -29.35 23.90
N PRO A 281 -12.48 -30.28 23.24
CA PRO A 281 -12.91 -30.13 21.85
C PRO A 281 -13.92 -28.98 21.65
N ASP A 282 -14.45 -28.40 22.72
CA ASP A 282 -15.31 -27.20 22.67
C ASP A 282 -14.53 -25.87 22.64
N ARG A 283 -13.21 -25.89 22.82
CA ARG A 283 -12.38 -24.67 22.74
C ARG A 283 -12.42 -24.10 21.32
N GLN A 284 -12.53 -22.77 21.23
CA GLN A 284 -12.58 -22.05 19.97
C GLN A 284 -11.16 -21.70 19.47
N VAL A 285 -11.03 -21.52 18.16
CA VAL A 285 -9.77 -21.12 17.49
C VAL A 285 -9.14 -19.89 18.15
N TRP A 286 -9.92 -18.84 18.42
CA TRP A 286 -9.40 -17.61 19.05
C TRP A 286 -8.85 -17.85 20.46
N GLU A 287 -9.39 -18.79 21.23
CA GLU A 287 -8.91 -19.07 22.59
C GLU A 287 -7.53 -19.73 22.55
N VAL A 288 -7.32 -20.69 21.64
CA VAL A 288 -6.06 -21.42 21.50
C VAL A 288 -4.98 -20.55 20.84
N ILE A 289 -5.34 -19.66 19.90
CA ILE A 289 -4.43 -18.60 19.43
C ILE A 289 -4.11 -17.64 20.60
N GLY A 290 -5.08 -17.32 21.45
CA GLY A 290 -4.86 -16.52 22.67
C GLY A 290 -3.90 -17.17 23.68
N ASP A 291 -3.93 -18.50 23.80
CA ASP A 291 -2.94 -19.25 24.59
C ASP A 291 -1.55 -19.20 23.94
N ALA A 292 -1.47 -19.28 22.61
CA ALA A 292 -0.20 -19.15 21.87
C ALA A 292 0.41 -17.74 21.98
N ILE A 293 -0.41 -16.68 22.00
CA ILE A 293 0.04 -15.30 22.22
C ILE A 293 0.64 -15.12 23.62
N LYS A 294 0.01 -15.71 24.65
CA LYS A 294 0.50 -15.64 26.04
C LYS A 294 1.75 -16.49 26.26
N HIS A 295 1.76 -17.68 25.65
CA HIS A 295 2.79 -18.70 25.84
C HIS A 295 3.12 -19.33 24.48
N PRO A 296 4.02 -18.70 23.68
CA PRO A 296 4.36 -19.14 22.33
C PRO A 296 4.54 -20.64 22.21
N PHE A 297 3.93 -21.23 21.19
CA PHE A 297 3.89 -22.67 21.00
C PHE A 297 5.20 -23.17 20.38
N PRO A 298 5.63 -24.42 20.65
CA PRO A 298 6.58 -25.11 19.80
C PRO A 298 6.06 -25.17 18.36
N ALA A 299 6.92 -24.97 17.36
CA ALA A 299 6.55 -24.85 15.94
C ALA A 299 5.56 -25.93 15.47
N ARG A 300 5.77 -27.20 15.87
CA ARG A 300 4.85 -28.29 15.56
C ARG A 300 3.43 -28.05 16.08
N LYS A 301 3.24 -27.60 17.32
CA LYS A 301 1.88 -27.35 17.87
C LYS A 301 1.18 -26.21 17.13
N TRP A 302 1.91 -25.18 16.71
CA TRP A 302 1.33 -24.11 15.88
C TRP A 302 0.92 -24.61 14.49
N ASN A 303 1.81 -25.38 13.84
CA ASN A 303 1.54 -25.94 12.52
C ASN A 303 0.39 -26.96 12.57
N ASP A 304 0.38 -27.89 13.54
CA ASP A 304 -0.68 -28.88 13.75
C ASP A 304 -2.07 -28.21 13.93
N LEU A 305 -2.16 -27.05 14.61
CA LEU A 305 -3.42 -26.28 14.75
C LEU A 305 -3.93 -25.78 13.38
N LEU A 306 -3.02 -25.26 12.57
CA LEU A 306 -3.35 -24.61 11.30
C LEU A 306 -3.58 -25.62 10.17
N SER A 307 -2.77 -26.68 10.08
CA SER A 307 -2.90 -27.73 9.06
C SER A 307 -4.12 -28.63 9.26
N GLU A 308 -4.58 -28.78 10.51
CA GLU A 308 -5.81 -29.54 10.80
C GLU A 308 -7.08 -28.68 10.77
N SER A 309 -6.93 -27.36 10.62
CA SER A 309 -8.05 -26.41 10.47
C SER A 309 -8.42 -26.27 8.99
N PRO A 310 -9.54 -26.87 8.50
CA PRO A 310 -9.77 -26.98 7.05
C PRO A 310 -9.91 -25.63 6.33
N TRP A 311 -10.40 -24.61 7.03
CA TRP A 311 -10.49 -23.24 6.53
C TRP A 311 -9.11 -22.62 6.27
N PHE A 312 -8.09 -22.93 7.08
CA PHE A 312 -6.74 -22.41 6.87
C PHE A 312 -5.94 -23.28 5.89
N GLU A 313 -6.02 -24.61 6.04
CA GLU A 313 -5.31 -25.58 5.19
C GLU A 313 -5.72 -25.48 3.71
N SER A 314 -7.02 -25.28 3.42
CA SER A 314 -7.51 -25.06 2.04
C SER A 314 -7.11 -23.71 1.44
N LYS A 315 -6.49 -22.82 2.24
CA LYS A 315 -6.10 -21.45 1.89
C LYS A 315 -4.61 -21.15 2.08
N LYS A 316 -3.80 -22.17 2.39
CA LYS A 316 -2.36 -22.03 2.64
C LYS A 316 -1.55 -21.50 1.46
N HIS A 317 -2.07 -21.63 0.23
CA HIS A 317 -1.38 -21.17 -0.99
C HIS A 317 -1.82 -19.81 -1.52
N PHE A 318 -2.65 -19.07 -0.76
CA PHE A 318 -3.13 -17.73 -1.10
C PHE A 318 -2.01 -16.78 -1.59
N LEU A 319 -0.82 -16.85 -0.99
CA LEU A 319 0.32 -16.00 -1.36
C LEU A 319 0.80 -16.25 -2.80
N ARG A 320 0.90 -17.53 -3.21
CA ARG A 320 1.25 -17.91 -4.59
C ARG A 320 0.12 -17.58 -5.54
N ASP A 321 -1.08 -18.07 -5.23
CA ASP A 321 -2.21 -18.07 -6.15
C ASP A 321 -2.66 -16.63 -6.49
N GLU A 322 -2.55 -15.69 -5.55
CA GLU A 322 -2.82 -14.27 -5.81
C GLU A 322 -1.65 -13.50 -6.42
N LEU A 323 -0.38 -13.84 -6.11
CA LEU A 323 0.74 -13.20 -6.80
C LEU A 323 0.77 -13.59 -8.29
N ASP A 324 0.42 -14.84 -8.62
CA ASP A 324 0.26 -15.26 -10.01
C ASP A 324 -0.92 -14.55 -10.69
N ARG A 325 -2.04 -14.29 -9.99
CA ARG A 325 -3.12 -13.41 -10.50
C ARG A 325 -2.59 -12.00 -10.80
N PHE A 326 -1.85 -11.39 -9.87
CA PHE A 326 -1.29 -10.05 -10.08
C PHE A 326 -0.28 -10.01 -11.23
N ARG A 327 0.58 -11.03 -11.36
CA ARG A 327 1.54 -11.17 -12.46
C ARG A 327 0.86 -11.35 -13.81
N ALA A 328 -0.22 -12.14 -13.88
CA ALA A 328 -0.98 -12.39 -15.11
C ALA A 328 -1.60 -11.13 -15.74
N THR A 329 -1.69 -10.01 -14.99
CA THR A 329 -2.10 -8.71 -15.54
C THR A 329 -1.07 -8.09 -16.50
N GLY A 330 0.19 -8.52 -16.45
CA GLY A 330 1.32 -7.88 -17.13
C GLY A 330 1.67 -6.47 -16.60
N ARG A 331 1.09 -6.05 -15.46
CA ARG A 331 1.17 -4.66 -14.96
C ARG A 331 1.55 -4.52 -13.47
N LEU A 332 1.73 -5.62 -12.74
CA LEU A 332 2.26 -5.56 -11.36
C LEU A 332 3.72 -5.11 -11.40
N ALA A 333 4.04 -4.00 -10.75
CA ALA A 333 5.43 -3.64 -10.45
C ALA A 333 5.93 -4.46 -9.25
N VAL A 334 5.43 -4.16 -8.04
CA VAL A 334 5.84 -4.83 -6.80
C VAL A 334 4.61 -5.10 -5.93
N ALA A 335 4.47 -6.33 -5.46
CA ALA A 335 3.60 -6.69 -4.35
C ALA A 335 4.45 -6.89 -3.09
N THR A 336 3.92 -6.62 -1.90
CA THR A 336 4.59 -6.99 -0.64
C THR A 336 3.63 -7.67 0.32
N TYR A 337 4.12 -8.65 1.08
CA TYR A 337 3.31 -9.45 1.99
C TYR A 337 3.82 -9.30 3.42
N GLY A 338 2.92 -9.42 4.40
CA GLY A 338 3.22 -9.25 5.82
C GLY A 338 4.33 -10.19 6.26
N PHE A 339 5.48 -9.64 6.67
CA PHE A 339 6.69 -10.44 6.83
C PHE A 339 6.86 -10.98 8.25
N ARG A 340 6.44 -10.23 9.27
CA ARG A 340 6.68 -10.52 10.69
C ARG A 340 5.43 -10.20 11.52
N GLN A 341 5.13 -11.03 12.53
CA GLN A 341 4.10 -10.67 13.53
C GLN A 341 4.59 -9.54 14.44
N ILE A 342 3.74 -8.55 14.68
CA ILE A 342 4.07 -7.33 15.45
C ILE A 342 3.05 -7.07 16.58
N PRO A 343 3.42 -6.34 17.66
CA PRO A 343 2.58 -6.25 18.87
C PRO A 343 1.16 -5.69 18.65
N SER A 344 0.96 -4.82 17.66
CA SER A 344 -0.37 -4.31 17.27
C SER A 344 -1.32 -5.43 16.80
N MET A 345 -0.79 -6.53 16.26
CA MET A 345 -1.56 -7.72 15.83
C MET A 345 -2.08 -8.57 17.00
N THR A 346 -1.53 -8.45 18.21
CA THR A 346 -1.92 -9.24 19.39
C THR A 346 -2.54 -8.42 20.52
N ALA A 347 -2.27 -7.11 20.59
CA ALA A 347 -2.86 -6.21 21.58
C ALA A 347 -4.41 -6.25 21.55
N GLY A 348 -5.04 -6.52 22.69
CA GLY A 348 -6.50 -6.62 22.81
C GLY A 348 -7.11 -7.86 22.14
N TRP A 349 -6.39 -9.00 22.13
CA TRP A 349 -6.87 -10.24 21.51
C TRP A 349 -8.23 -10.73 22.04
N SER A 350 -9.14 -11.05 21.13
CA SER A 350 -10.51 -11.51 21.40
C SER A 350 -11.06 -12.29 20.21
N ALA A 351 -12.22 -12.93 20.36
CA ALA A 351 -12.99 -13.56 19.28
C ALA A 351 -13.33 -12.63 18.11
N THR A 352 -13.32 -11.31 18.33
CA THR A 352 -13.71 -10.30 17.32
C THR A 352 -12.55 -9.48 16.79
N LYS A 353 -11.32 -9.63 17.31
CA LYS A 353 -10.14 -8.92 16.78
C LYS A 353 -9.78 -9.48 15.41
N ALA A 354 -9.51 -8.59 14.43
CA ALA A 354 -8.99 -8.97 13.13
C ALA A 354 -7.64 -9.73 13.29
N PRO A 355 -7.53 -11.00 12.83
CA PRO A 355 -6.41 -11.88 13.18
C PRO A 355 -5.21 -11.67 12.26
N TRP A 356 -4.70 -10.43 12.20
CA TRP A 356 -3.59 -10.01 11.35
C TRP A 356 -2.35 -10.91 11.45
N LEU A 357 -2.08 -11.46 12.63
CA LEU A 357 -0.96 -12.36 12.94
C LEU A 357 -0.93 -13.66 12.11
N LEU A 358 -2.04 -14.01 11.44
CA LEU A 358 -2.10 -15.17 10.54
C LEU A 358 -1.52 -14.87 9.14
N ASN A 359 -1.30 -13.59 8.80
CA ASN A 359 -0.76 -13.14 7.50
C ASN A 359 0.73 -12.78 7.57
N SER A 360 1.51 -13.46 8.41
CA SER A 360 2.92 -13.14 8.68
C SER A 360 3.85 -14.28 8.30
N VAL A 361 4.82 -14.05 7.40
CA VAL A 361 5.82 -15.06 6.98
C VAL A 361 6.60 -15.63 8.16
N PHE A 362 6.94 -14.79 9.14
CA PHE A 362 7.57 -15.15 10.41
C PHE A 362 6.62 -14.89 11.59
N ALA A 363 6.59 -15.82 12.54
CA ALA A 363 5.57 -15.88 13.60
C ALA A 363 6.13 -15.76 15.04
N PRO A 364 6.93 -14.70 15.37
CA PRO A 364 7.59 -14.57 16.67
C PRO A 364 6.67 -14.37 17.89
N LEU A 365 5.38 -14.05 17.68
CA LEU A 365 4.43 -13.78 18.77
C LEU A 365 3.52 -14.99 19.11
N THR A 366 3.40 -15.97 18.21
CA THR A 366 2.66 -17.22 18.50
C THR A 366 3.54 -18.47 18.49
N VAL A 367 4.77 -18.38 17.98
CA VAL A 367 5.71 -19.51 17.88
C VAL A 367 7.03 -19.18 18.57
N ARG A 368 7.55 -20.11 19.36
CA ARG A 368 8.89 -19.99 19.96
C ARG A 368 9.94 -19.85 18.87
N SER A 369 10.94 -19.00 19.10
CA SER A 369 12.15 -18.98 18.27
C SER A 369 12.89 -20.32 18.36
N ARG A 370 13.67 -20.66 17.33
CA ARG A 370 14.58 -21.83 17.35
C ARG A 370 15.96 -21.48 17.90
N ASP A 371 16.36 -20.22 17.69
CA ASP A 371 17.60 -19.58 18.13
C ASP A 371 17.31 -18.07 18.31
N ASP A 372 18.28 -17.33 18.84
CA ASP A 372 18.15 -15.89 19.10
C ASP A 372 18.36 -15.01 17.85
N ALA A 373 18.72 -15.59 16.69
CA ALA A 373 19.07 -14.86 15.47
C ALA A 373 17.93 -14.77 14.45
N MET A 374 17.00 -15.72 14.45
CA MET A 374 15.90 -15.77 13.49
C MET A 374 14.60 -16.32 14.10
N SER A 375 13.49 -15.61 13.86
CA SER A 375 12.16 -16.09 14.27
C SER A 375 11.80 -17.40 13.57
N THR A 376 10.93 -18.22 14.19
CA THR A 376 10.34 -19.36 13.48
C THR A 376 9.37 -18.88 12.40
N PRO A 377 9.44 -19.41 11.16
CA PRO A 377 8.43 -19.15 10.14
C PRO A 377 7.00 -19.55 10.55
N GLY A 378 6.00 -18.85 10.02
CA GLY A 378 4.61 -19.28 10.04
C GLY A 378 4.38 -20.55 9.20
N TYR A 379 3.24 -21.21 9.39
CA TYR A 379 2.98 -22.53 8.79
C TYR A 379 3.00 -22.52 7.25
N SER A 380 2.26 -21.61 6.62
CA SER A 380 1.96 -21.69 5.18
C SER A 380 2.93 -20.92 4.28
N TRP A 381 3.41 -19.76 4.73
CA TRP A 381 3.81 -18.71 3.79
C TRP A 381 5.27 -18.78 3.31
N ILE A 382 6.19 -19.33 4.10
CA ILE A 382 7.64 -19.20 3.83
C ILE A 382 8.08 -19.90 2.54
N ASP A 383 7.52 -21.07 2.24
CA ASP A 383 7.95 -21.86 1.09
C ASP A 383 7.32 -21.35 -0.22
N ASP A 384 6.07 -20.88 -0.18
CA ASP A 384 5.48 -20.11 -1.28
C ASP A 384 6.26 -18.81 -1.51
N PHE A 385 6.54 -18.01 -0.45
CA PHE A 385 7.29 -16.76 -0.58
C PHE A 385 8.65 -16.98 -1.29
N ARG A 386 9.37 -18.05 -0.94
CA ARG A 386 10.66 -18.46 -1.55
C ARG A 386 10.56 -18.97 -2.98
N ALA A 387 9.44 -19.56 -3.35
CA ALA A 387 9.16 -20.07 -4.70
C ALA A 387 8.75 -18.95 -5.67
N LEU A 388 8.39 -17.79 -5.13
CA LEU A 388 7.94 -16.60 -5.87
C LEU A 388 9.03 -15.54 -6.06
N GLN A 389 10.25 -15.74 -5.53
CA GLN A 389 11.44 -14.90 -5.79
C GLN A 389 12.18 -15.39 -7.04
#